data_AF-A0A8T4W8Y4-F1
#
_entry.id   AF-A0A8T4W8Y4-F1
#
_cell.length_a   1.000
_cell.length_b   1.000
_cell.length_c   1.000
_cell.angle_alpha   90.00
_cell.angle_beta   90.00
_cell.angle_gamma   90.00
#
_symmetry.space_group_name_H-M   'P 1'
#
loop_
_entity.id
_entity.type
_entity.pdbx_description
1 polymer ?
#
loop_
_entity_poly.entity_id
_entity_poly.type
_entity_poly.pdbx_seq_one_letter_code
_entity_poly.pdbx_strand_id
1 'polypeptide(L)'
;MRSDLDLAFAKLMNPRMSAGLMVLYSLLDPLQGEPQAPMDVRDQVNEWFKERNLSKQSITNAARRLEEAKIINREEGYSANYGYIISALLNQLLELSDRVRDLEDEIEEMKHEVDI
;
A
#
# COMPACT_ATOMS: atom_id res chain seq x y z
N MET A 1 7.65 -2.81 -20.93
CA MET A 1 7.50 -2.82 -19.46
C MET A 1 7.11 -1.45 -18.91
N ARG A 2 7.95 -0.40 -19.01
CA ARG A 2 7.59 0.94 -18.49
C ARG A 2 6.36 1.53 -19.20
N SER A 3 6.35 1.47 -20.53
CA SER A 3 5.21 1.89 -21.37
C SER A 3 3.90 1.12 -21.09
N ASP A 4 4.01 -0.16 -20.71
CA ASP A 4 2.84 -1.00 -20.46
C ASP A 4 2.23 -0.69 -19.09
N LEU A 5 3.06 -0.36 -18.11
CA LEU A 5 2.63 0.14 -16.80
C LEU A 5 1.96 1.51 -16.94
N ASP A 6 2.58 2.43 -17.68
CA ASP A 6 2.01 3.77 -17.91
C ASP A 6 0.61 3.67 -18.57
N LEU A 7 0.45 2.78 -19.55
CA LEU A 7 -0.84 2.51 -20.19
C LEU A 7 -1.86 1.90 -19.22
N ALA A 8 -1.43 0.99 -18.35
CA ALA A 8 -2.30 0.38 -17.34
C ALA A 8 -2.78 1.41 -16.31
N PHE A 9 -1.89 2.28 -15.83
CA PHE A 9 -2.25 3.38 -14.93
C PHE A 9 -3.21 4.35 -15.61
N ALA A 10 -2.95 4.78 -16.85
CA ALA A 10 -3.84 5.66 -17.59
C ALA A 10 -5.27 5.07 -17.73
N LYS A 11 -5.39 3.75 -17.90
CA LYS A 11 -6.69 3.07 -17.89
C LYS A 11 -7.34 3.10 -16.51
N LEU A 12 -6.58 2.84 -15.44
CA LEU A 12 -7.11 2.85 -14.06
C LEU A 12 -7.54 4.24 -13.59
N MET A 13 -6.86 5.29 -14.05
CA MET A 13 -7.22 6.69 -13.78
C MET A 13 -8.47 7.16 -14.54
N ASN A 14 -8.97 6.36 -15.50
CA ASN A 14 -10.17 6.73 -16.23
C ASN A 14 -11.39 6.68 -15.29
N PRO A 15 -12.18 7.76 -15.14
CA PRO A 15 -13.34 7.77 -14.25
C PRO A 15 -14.38 6.68 -14.56
N ARG A 16 -14.41 6.18 -15.81
CA ARG A 16 -15.29 5.09 -16.26
C ARG A 16 -14.81 3.70 -15.82
N MET A 17 -13.60 3.59 -15.26
CA MET A 17 -12.98 2.36 -14.79
C MET A 17 -13.18 2.11 -13.28
N SER A 18 -14.05 2.88 -12.62
CA SER A 18 -14.41 2.67 -11.21
C SER A 18 -14.84 1.23 -10.91
N ALA A 19 -15.64 0.61 -11.81
CA ALA A 19 -16.00 -0.80 -11.70
C ALA A 19 -14.79 -1.75 -11.86
N GLY A 20 -13.83 -1.40 -12.72
CA GLY A 20 -12.60 -2.17 -12.91
C GLY A 20 -11.69 -2.15 -11.69
N LEU A 21 -11.59 -1.01 -11.00
CA LEU A 21 -10.90 -0.90 -9.72
C LEU A 21 -11.56 -1.77 -8.64
N MET A 22 -12.89 -1.79 -8.57
CA MET A 22 -13.60 -2.66 -7.63
C MET A 22 -13.37 -4.15 -7.92
N VAL A 23 -13.33 -4.54 -9.21
CA VAL A 23 -12.95 -5.91 -9.59
C VAL A 23 -11.53 -6.22 -9.13
N LEU A 24 -10.57 -5.33 -9.36
CA LEU A 24 -9.19 -5.52 -8.91
C LEU A 24 -9.12 -5.67 -7.37
N TYR A 25 -9.80 -4.82 -6.61
CA TYR A 25 -9.85 -4.92 -5.15
C TYR A 25 -10.46 -6.24 -4.68
N SER A 26 -11.52 -6.73 -5.34
CA SER A 26 -12.10 -8.03 -4.99
C SER A 26 -11.15 -9.20 -5.24
N LEU A 27 -10.28 -9.10 -6.25
CA LEU A 27 -9.27 -10.12 -6.55
C LEU A 27 -8.06 -10.05 -5.62
N LEU A 28 -7.76 -8.86 -5.09
CA LEU A 28 -6.69 -8.65 -4.12
C LEU A 28 -7.09 -9.06 -2.71
N ASP A 29 -8.36 -8.87 -2.31
CA ASP A 29 -8.87 -9.15 -0.98
C ASP A 29 -8.46 -10.51 -0.36
N PRO A 30 -8.54 -11.65 -1.09
CA PRO A 30 -8.15 -12.94 -0.52
C PRO A 30 -6.62 -13.14 -0.41
N LEU A 31 -5.79 -12.23 -0.95
CA LEU A 31 -4.34 -12.38 -0.93
C LEU A 31 -3.77 -12.12 0.47
N GLN A 32 -3.44 -13.21 1.16
CA GLN A 32 -2.75 -13.21 2.44
C GLN A 32 -1.39 -13.88 2.30
N GLY A 33 -0.44 -13.49 3.15
CA GLY A 33 0.81 -14.20 3.32
C GLY A 33 0.66 -15.45 4.17
N GLU A 34 1.67 -16.31 4.12
CA GLU A 34 1.73 -17.51 4.95
C GLU A 34 1.82 -17.12 6.44
N PRO A 35 0.94 -17.66 7.31
CA PRO A 35 0.98 -17.39 8.74
C PRO A 35 2.32 -17.79 9.34
N GLN A 36 2.94 -16.85 10.07
CA GLN A 36 4.17 -17.10 10.83
C GLN A 36 3.86 -17.18 12.32
N ALA A 37 4.50 -18.08 13.04
CA ALA A 37 4.30 -18.17 14.48
C ALA A 37 4.80 -16.88 15.16
N PRO A 38 4.09 -16.33 16.16
CA PRO A 38 4.52 -15.11 16.85
C PRO A 38 5.91 -15.19 17.48
N MET A 39 6.36 -16.40 17.85
CA MET A 39 7.69 -16.64 18.39
C MET A 39 8.76 -16.47 17.31
N ASP A 40 8.55 -17.07 16.13
CA ASP A 40 9.48 -16.98 15.00
C ASP A 40 9.63 -15.53 14.52
N VAL A 41 8.52 -14.80 14.41
CA VAL A 41 8.55 -13.37 14.07
C VAL A 41 9.31 -12.57 15.12
N ARG A 42 9.13 -12.90 16.40
CA ARG A 42 9.86 -12.22 17.49
C ARG A 42 11.35 -12.47 17.40
N ASP A 43 11.76 -13.71 17.17
CA ASP A 43 13.17 -14.06 17.09
C ASP A 43 13.84 -13.38 15.89
N GLN A 44 13.17 -13.40 14.74
CA GLN A 44 13.62 -12.71 13.53
C GLN A 44 13.71 -11.18 13.71
N VAL A 45 12.70 -10.56 14.33
CA VAL A 45 12.73 -9.12 14.62
C VAL A 45 13.89 -8.77 15.56
N ASN A 46 14.16 -9.58 16.59
CA ASN A 46 15.27 -9.33 17.51
C ASN A 46 16.64 -9.53 16.84
N GLU A 47 16.77 -10.50 15.94
CA GLU A 47 17.98 -10.69 15.15
C GLU A 47 18.29 -9.47 14.28
N TRP A 48 17.26 -8.88 13.68
CA TRP A 48 17.41 -7.65 12.88
C TRP A 48 17.64 -6.42 13.75
N PHE A 49 17.02 -6.36 14.93
CA PHE A 49 17.13 -5.25 15.87
C PHE A 49 18.37 -5.42 16.78
N LYS A 50 19.56 -5.34 16.19
CA LYS A 50 20.87 -5.64 16.79
C LYS A 50 21.28 -4.80 18.01
N GLU A 51 20.58 -3.70 18.28
CA GLU A 51 20.91 -2.78 19.37
C GLU A 51 20.40 -3.25 20.74
N ARG A 52 19.20 -3.85 20.78
CA ARG A 52 18.58 -4.36 22.00
C ARG A 52 17.47 -5.34 21.67
N ASN A 53 17.40 -6.43 22.44
CA ASN A 53 16.25 -7.32 22.36
C ASN A 53 14.98 -6.58 22.77
N LEU A 54 14.00 -6.57 21.87
CA LEU A 54 12.67 -6.06 22.12
C LEU A 54 11.93 -7.03 23.04
N SER A 55 11.18 -6.46 23.99
CA SER A 55 10.34 -7.25 24.89
C SER A 55 9.23 -7.95 24.10
N LYS A 56 8.76 -9.10 24.60
CA LYS A 56 7.58 -9.80 24.06
C LYS A 56 6.39 -8.83 23.92
N GLN A 57 6.14 -8.04 24.96
CA GLN A 57 5.02 -7.10 25.00
C GLN A 57 5.16 -6.00 23.94
N SER A 58 6.37 -5.50 23.68
CA SER A 58 6.61 -4.49 22.64
C SER A 58 6.24 -5.02 21.25
N ILE A 59 6.66 -6.24 20.92
CA ILE A 59 6.38 -6.88 19.63
C ILE A 59 4.88 -7.21 19.50
N THR A 60 4.27 -7.78 20.54
CA THR A 60 2.83 -8.06 20.54
C THR A 60 2.00 -6.77 20.38
N ASN A 61 2.40 -5.67 21.02
CA ASN A 61 1.73 -4.38 20.86
C ASN A 61 1.89 -3.81 19.45
N ALA A 62 3.05 -3.96 18.84
CA ALA A 62 3.26 -3.57 17.45
C ALA A 62 2.38 -4.39 16.50
N ALA A 63 2.36 -5.72 16.66
CA ALA A 63 1.50 -6.61 15.87
C ALA A 63 0.02 -6.24 16.02
N ARG A 64 -0.45 -5.94 17.24
CA ARG A 64 -1.83 -5.48 17.48
C ARG A 64 -2.17 -4.21 16.72
N ARG A 65 -1.27 -3.21 16.71
CA ARG A 65 -1.48 -1.97 15.95
C ARG A 65 -1.51 -2.21 14.44
N LEU A 66 -0.69 -3.13 13.95
CA LEU A 66 -0.68 -3.52 12.53
C LEU A 66 -1.98 -4.23 12.13
N GLU A 67 -2.52 -5.07 13.01
CA GLU A 67 -3.82 -5.72 12.82
C GLU A 67 -4.97 -4.70 12.86
N GLU A 68 -4.97 -3.76 13.82
CA GLU A 68 -5.93 -2.66 13.86
C GLU A 68 -5.92 -1.83 12.56
N ALA A 69 -4.73 -1.68 11.96
CA ALA A 69 -4.54 -1.03 10.67
C ALA A 69 -4.82 -1.94 9.46
N LYS A 70 -5.27 -3.19 9.68
CA LYS A 70 -5.53 -4.23 8.66
C LYS A 70 -4.31 -4.67 7.83
N ILE A 71 -3.11 -4.32 8.27
CA ILE A 71 -1.85 -4.64 7.57
C ILE A 71 -1.47 -6.11 7.76
N ILE A 72 -1.84 -6.70 8.91
CA ILE A 72 -1.64 -8.12 9.18
C ILE A 72 -2.93 -8.76 9.70
N ASN A 73 -3.06 -10.07 9.55
CA ASN A 73 -4.00 -10.91 10.29
C ASN A 73 -3.23 -11.65 11.40
N ARG A 74 -3.90 -11.95 12.52
CA ARG A 74 -3.35 -12.64 13.69
C ARG A 74 -4.11 -13.91 14.10
N GLU A 75 -5.17 -14.31 13.39
CA GLU A 75 -6.06 -15.42 13.76
C GLU A 75 -5.32 -16.78 13.82
N GLU A 76 -4.51 -17.10 12.80
CA GLU A 76 -3.77 -18.38 12.71
C GLU A 76 -2.25 -18.22 12.94
N GLY A 77 -1.82 -17.01 13.32
CA GLY A 77 -0.42 -16.60 13.29
C GLY A 77 -0.32 -15.20 12.67
N TYR A 78 0.88 -14.64 12.59
CA TYR A 78 1.08 -13.34 11.96
C TYR A 78 1.24 -13.52 10.45
N SER A 79 0.26 -13.07 9.68
CA SER A 79 0.30 -13.06 8.21
C SER A 79 0.13 -11.65 7.68
N ALA A 80 0.85 -11.30 6.62
CA ALA A 80 0.69 -10.01 5.97
C ALA A 80 -0.57 -10.02 5.10
N ASN A 81 -1.37 -8.95 5.20
CA ASN A 81 -2.52 -8.74 4.33
C ASN A 81 -2.06 -8.08 3.02
N TYR A 82 -1.49 -8.88 2.11
CA TYR A 82 -0.95 -8.39 0.85
C TYR A 82 -2.01 -7.66 0.03
N GLY A 83 -3.22 -8.20 -0.02
CA GLY A 83 -4.35 -7.58 -0.71
C GLY A 83 -4.62 -6.15 -0.27
N TYR A 84 -4.72 -5.95 1.04
CA TYR A 84 -4.93 -4.63 1.64
C TYR A 84 -3.75 -3.69 1.37
N ILE A 85 -2.52 -4.15 1.58
CA ILE A 85 -1.31 -3.34 1.36
C ILE A 85 -1.22 -2.89 -0.10
N ILE A 86 -1.42 -3.79 -1.06
CA ILE A 86 -1.38 -3.49 -2.50
C ILE A 86 -2.49 -2.49 -2.84
N SER A 87 -3.71 -2.70 -2.33
CA SER A 87 -4.84 -1.79 -2.59
C SER A 87 -4.59 -0.39 -2.03
N ALA A 88 -4.01 -0.29 -0.83
CA ALA A 88 -3.65 0.99 -0.21
C ALA A 88 -2.57 1.73 -1.03
N LEU A 89 -1.52 1.01 -1.45
CA LEU A 89 -0.47 1.56 -2.31
C LEU A 89 -1.03 2.00 -3.66
N LEU A 90 -1.93 1.22 -4.26
CA LEU A 90 -2.56 1.57 -5.53
C LEU A 90 -3.37 2.87 -5.39
N ASN A 91 -4.24 2.97 -4.38
CA ASN A 91 -5.02 4.19 -4.14
C ASN A 91 -4.10 5.41 -3.96
N GLN A 92 -3.03 5.28 -3.16
CA GLN A 92 -2.10 6.38 -2.94
C GLN A 92 -1.40 6.83 -4.22
N LEU A 93 -1.06 5.88 -5.11
CA LEU A 93 -0.47 6.19 -6.41
C LEU A 93 -1.46 6.88 -7.35
N LEU A 94 -2.73 6.46 -7.36
CA LEU A 94 -3.77 7.12 -8.16
C LEU A 94 -3.97 8.56 -7.69
N GLU A 95 -4.10 8.78 -6.37
CA GLU A 95 -4.22 10.12 -5.77
C GLU A 95 -3.02 11.01 -6.10
N LEU A 96 -1.80 10.49 -5.99
CA LEU A 96 -0.60 11.24 -6.35
C LEU A 96 -0.57 11.59 -7.84
N SER A 97 -1.06 10.69 -8.70
CA SER A 97 -1.13 10.93 -10.15
C SER A 97 -2.12 12.04 -10.49
N ASP A 98 -3.27 12.10 -9.82
CA ASP A 98 -4.22 13.20 -9.98
C ASP A 98 -3.61 14.52 -9.49
N ARG A 99 -2.97 14.54 -8.31
CA ARG A 99 -2.30 15.75 -7.80
C ARG A 99 -1.19 16.26 -8.71
N VAL A 100 -0.43 15.36 -9.35
CA VAL A 100 0.58 15.77 -10.34
C VAL A 100 -0.07 16.40 -11.55
N ARG A 101 -1.17 15.84 -12.06
CA ARG A 101 -1.91 16.42 -13.18
C ARG A 101 -2.43 17.82 -12.84
N ASP A 102 -3.04 17.99 -11.67
CA ASP A 102 -3.54 19.30 -11.22
C ASP A 102 -2.41 20.35 -11.19
N LEU A 103 -1.23 19.95 -10.69
CA LEU A 103 -0.04 20.82 -10.67
C LEU A 103 0.51 21.11 -12.07
N GLU A 104 0.44 20.15 -13.00
CA GLU A 104 0.83 20.34 -14.39
C GLU A 104 -0.09 21.36 -15.07
N ASP A 105 -1.40 21.27 -14.85
CA ASP A 105 -2.41 22.21 -15.34
C ASP A 105 -2.17 23.62 -14.77
N GLU A 106 -1.94 23.75 -13.45
CA GLU A 106 -1.60 25.04 -12.80
C GLU A 106 -0.32 25.67 -13.39
N ILE A 107 0.71 24.86 -13.69
CA ILE A 107 1.95 25.33 -14.31
C ILE A 107 1.70 25.83 -15.74
N GLU A 108 0.84 25.16 -16.50
CA GLU A 108 0.50 25.56 -17.86
C GLU A 108 -0.28 26.88 -17.88
N GLU A 109 -1.23 27.06 -16.95
CA GLU A 109 -1.93 28.33 -16.75
C GLU A 109 -0.97 29.47 -16.43
N MET A 110 -0.04 29.27 -15.49
CA MET A 110 0.97 30.30 -15.16
C MET A 110 1.87 30.66 -16.33
N LYS A 111 2.26 29.69 -17.18
CA LYS A 111 3.05 29.99 -18.39
C LYS A 111 2.27 30.85 -19.37
N HIS A 112 0.99 30.56 -19.56
CA HIS A 112 0.12 31.36 -20.41
C HIS A 112 -0.10 32.78 -19.88
N GLU A 113 -0.12 32.98 -18.56
CA GLU A 113 -0.20 34.31 -17.94
C GLU A 113 1.11 35.11 -18.06
N VAL A 114 2.26 34.43 -18.12
CA VAL A 114 3.60 35.05 -18.25
C VAL A 114 3.96 35.36 -19.69
N ASP A 115 3.38 34.68 -20.68
CA ASP A 115 3.59 34.94 -22.12
C ASP A 115 2.76 36.14 -22.67
N ILE A 116 2.50 37.15 -21.82
CA ILE A 116 2.00 38.49 -22.19
C ILE A 116 3.07 39.54 -21.91
#